data_AF-A0A447N6J6-F1
#
_entry.id   AF-A0A447N6J6-F1
#
_cell.length_a   1.000
_cell.length_b   1.000
_cell.length_c   1.000
_cell.angle_alpha   90.00
_cell.angle_beta   90.00
_cell.angle_gamma   90.00
#
_symmetry.space_group_name_H-M   'P 1'
#
loop_
_entity.id
_entity.type
_entity.pdbx_description
1 polymer ?
#
loop_
_entity_poly.entity_id
_entity_poly.type
_entity_poly.pdbx_seq_one_letter_code
_entity_poly.pdbx_strand_id
1 'polypeptide(L)'
;MINAPGAGAAGGMGAALLGLLNAELRAGVEIVVETLQLEQAVKDADLVITGEGRLDSQSICGKTPIGVARVAKRYHKPVIALAGGLQHDHHVVYQQGIDAALSILSHIVTLPEALHEAEYNLSLSARNVAAIWRLARQA
;
A
#
# COMPACT_ATOMS: atom_id res chain seq x y z
N MET A 1 -32.92 -5.50 12.47
CA MET A 1 -31.61 -6.12 12.19
C MET A 1 -30.84 -5.15 11.30
N ILE A 2 -29.65 -4.70 11.70
CA ILE A 2 -28.85 -3.77 10.88
C ILE A 2 -28.31 -4.55 9.69
N ASN A 3 -28.80 -4.23 8.50
CA ASN A 3 -28.34 -4.82 7.24
C ASN A 3 -27.54 -3.76 6.48
N ALA A 4 -26.25 -3.66 6.78
CA ALA A 4 -25.32 -2.72 6.16
C ALA A 4 -24.01 -3.43 5.81
N PRO A 5 -23.34 -3.06 4.69
CA PRO A 5 -22.00 -3.53 4.37
C PRO A 5 -21.04 -3.31 5.55
N GLY A 6 -20.26 -4.33 5.93
CA GLY A 6 -19.34 -4.25 7.07
C GLY A 6 -19.98 -4.46 8.45
N ALA A 7 -21.31 -4.62 8.56
CA ALA A 7 -21.97 -4.88 9.84
C ALA A 7 -21.49 -6.19 10.53
N GLY A 8 -21.04 -7.18 9.75
CA GLY A 8 -20.45 -8.43 10.26
C GLY A 8 -18.98 -8.33 10.70
N ALA A 9 -18.32 -7.18 10.51
CA ALA A 9 -16.91 -7.02 10.87
C ALA A 9 -16.66 -7.32 12.36
N ALA A 10 -15.52 -7.97 12.64
CA ALA A 10 -15.14 -8.43 13.97
C ALA A 10 -16.25 -9.20 14.71
N GLY A 11 -16.95 -10.10 14.00
CA GLY A 11 -17.99 -10.95 14.59
C GLY A 11 -19.30 -10.22 14.91
N GLY A 12 -19.65 -9.18 14.16
CA GLY A 12 -20.88 -8.39 14.37
C GLY A 12 -20.68 -7.12 15.18
N MET A 13 -19.44 -6.81 15.59
CA MET A 13 -19.10 -5.55 16.26
C MET A 13 -19.44 -4.34 15.38
N GLY A 14 -19.27 -4.46 14.06
CA GLY A 14 -19.67 -3.42 13.11
C GLY A 14 -21.15 -3.02 13.27
N ALA A 15 -22.06 -3.99 13.42
CA ALA A 15 -23.47 -3.74 13.66
C ALA A 15 -23.72 -3.03 15.00
N ALA A 16 -23.02 -3.41 16.06
CA ALA A 16 -23.14 -2.77 17.37
C ALA A 16 -22.69 -1.30 17.34
N LEU A 17 -21.56 -1.01 16.67
CA LEU A 17 -21.04 0.36 16.52
C LEU A 17 -22.02 1.25 15.72
N LEU A 18 -22.55 0.73 14.61
CA LEU A 18 -23.55 1.42 13.79
C LEU A 18 -24.83 1.70 14.59
N GLY A 19 -25.32 0.70 15.33
CA GLY A 19 -26.63 0.75 15.99
C GLY A 19 -26.67 1.46 17.33
N LEU A 20 -25.58 1.40 18.10
CA LEU A 20 -25.54 1.89 19.49
C LEU A 20 -24.75 3.18 19.63
N LEU A 21 -23.70 3.37 18.82
CA LEU A 21 -22.77 4.50 18.95
C LEU A 21 -22.91 5.52 17.82
N ASN A 22 -23.84 5.31 16.90
CA ASN A 22 -23.99 6.13 15.69
C ASN A 22 -22.66 6.30 14.94
N ALA A 23 -21.83 5.24 14.94
CA ALA A 23 -20.54 5.24 14.26
C ALA A 23 -20.73 5.16 12.75
N GLU A 24 -19.72 5.61 12.00
CA GLU A 24 -19.67 5.46 10.55
C GLU A 24 -18.65 4.37 10.17
N LEU A 25 -19.04 3.44 9.32
CA LEU A 25 -18.10 2.48 8.73
C LEU A 25 -17.46 3.10 7.49
N ARG A 26 -16.14 3.24 7.52
CA ARG A 26 -15.34 3.81 6.43
C ARG A 26 -14.24 2.84 6.01
N ALA A 27 -13.72 2.99 4.79
CA ALA A 27 -12.59 2.19 4.34
C ALA A 27 -11.37 2.47 5.21
N GLY A 28 -10.72 1.43 5.74
CA GLY A 28 -9.60 1.60 6.68
C GLY A 28 -8.46 2.46 6.11
N VAL A 29 -8.19 2.34 4.81
CA VAL A 29 -7.16 3.15 4.15
C VAL A 29 -7.51 4.64 4.11
N GLU A 30 -8.79 5.02 3.97
CA GLU A 30 -9.22 6.42 4.00
C GLU A 30 -9.01 7.01 5.39
N ILE A 31 -9.37 6.26 6.44
CA ILE A 31 -9.15 6.66 7.83
C ILE A 31 -7.65 6.93 8.07
N VAL A 32 -6.78 6.01 7.64
CA VAL A 32 -5.33 6.15 7.82
C VAL A 32 -4.77 7.34 7.03
N VAL A 33 -5.19 7.51 5.77
CA VAL A 33 -4.79 8.64 4.92
C VAL A 33 -5.13 9.98 5.56
N GLU A 34 -6.35 10.13 6.07
CA GLU A 34 -6.80 11.35 6.74
C GLU A 34 -6.09 11.57 8.07
N THR A 35 -6.01 10.52 8.90
CA THR A 35 -5.42 10.61 10.24
C THR A 35 -3.93 10.98 10.19
N LEU A 36 -3.19 10.43 9.22
CA LEU A 36 -1.78 10.72 9.02
C LEU A 36 -1.52 11.97 8.18
N GLN A 37 -2.57 12.67 7.75
CA GLN A 37 -2.48 13.84 6.85
C GLN A 37 -1.60 13.55 5.61
N LEU A 38 -1.72 12.33 5.07
CA LEU A 38 -0.84 11.85 4.00
C LEU A 38 -0.85 12.78 2.79
N GLU A 39 -2.01 13.36 2.48
CA GLU A 39 -2.19 14.30 1.37
C GLU A 39 -1.24 15.50 1.46
N GLN A 40 -1.01 16.05 2.66
CA GLN A 40 -0.10 17.17 2.87
C GLN A 40 1.35 16.76 2.62
N ALA A 41 1.76 15.61 3.14
CA ALA A 41 3.12 15.08 2.93
C ALA A 41 3.40 14.76 1.47
N VAL A 42 2.41 14.25 0.75
CA VAL A 42 2.52 13.85 -0.66
C VAL A 42 2.58 15.05 -1.61
N LYS A 43 1.88 16.13 -1.31
CA LYS A 43 1.80 17.32 -2.17
C LYS A 43 3.18 17.88 -2.53
N ASP A 44 4.10 17.91 -1.57
CA ASP A 44 5.44 18.47 -1.74
C ASP A 44 6.50 17.42 -2.05
N ALA A 45 6.15 16.14 -2.11
CA ALA A 45 7.09 15.06 -2.40
C ALA A 45 7.53 15.05 -3.88
N ASP A 46 8.77 14.67 -4.16
CA ASP A 46 9.25 14.38 -5.53
C ASP A 46 8.94 12.94 -5.97
N LEU A 47 8.83 12.03 -5.01
CA LEU A 47 8.64 10.59 -5.20
C LEU A 47 7.90 10.02 -4.00
N VAL A 48 6.94 9.12 -4.24
CA VAL A 48 6.24 8.38 -3.20
C VAL A 48 6.67 6.92 -3.24
N ILE A 49 7.11 6.40 -2.09
CA ILE A 49 7.42 4.98 -1.92
C ILE A 49 6.36 4.38 -1.00
N THR A 50 5.80 3.24 -1.40
CA THR A 50 4.83 2.48 -0.59
C THR A 50 5.18 0.98 -0.61
N GLY A 51 4.42 0.16 0.08
CA GLY A 51 4.68 -1.27 0.13
C GLY A 51 3.70 -2.06 0.99
N GLU A 52 3.74 -3.38 0.81
CA GLU A 52 3.05 -4.36 1.65
C GLU A 52 3.73 -5.73 1.56
N GLY A 53 3.35 -6.69 2.41
CA GLY A 53 3.96 -8.02 2.40
C GLY A 53 3.73 -8.81 1.11
N ARG A 54 2.57 -8.66 0.47
CA ARG A 54 2.24 -9.33 -0.79
C ARG A 54 1.34 -8.46 -1.65
N LEU A 55 1.76 -8.24 -2.89
CA LEU A 55 1.06 -7.41 -3.85
C LEU A 55 0.38 -8.29 -4.91
N ASP A 56 -0.95 -8.21 -4.96
CA ASP A 56 -1.83 -9.07 -5.75
C ASP A 56 -3.11 -8.33 -6.17
N SER A 57 -4.04 -9.00 -6.85
CA SER A 57 -5.34 -8.40 -7.21
C SER A 57 -6.23 -8.05 -6.02
N GLN A 58 -5.93 -8.50 -4.81
CA GLN A 58 -6.66 -8.06 -3.62
C GLN A 58 -6.13 -6.74 -3.08
N SER A 59 -4.93 -6.32 -3.49
CA SER A 59 -4.36 -5.03 -3.09
C SER A 59 -5.18 -3.85 -3.62
N ILE A 60 -5.82 -4.00 -4.78
CA ILE A 60 -6.73 -3.00 -5.36
C ILE A 60 -8.05 -2.85 -4.60
N CYS A 61 -8.39 -3.79 -3.72
CA CYS A 61 -9.60 -3.76 -2.89
C CYS A 61 -9.44 -2.87 -1.63
N GLY A 62 -8.67 -1.79 -1.72
CA GLY A 62 -8.55 -0.80 -0.65
C GLY A 62 -7.44 -1.06 0.36
N LYS A 63 -6.37 -1.77 -0.03
CA LYS A 63 -5.17 -1.90 0.81
C LYS A 63 -4.27 -0.65 0.73
N THR A 64 -3.33 -0.58 1.65
CA THR A 64 -2.42 0.56 1.86
C THR A 64 -1.74 1.06 0.58
N PRO A 65 -1.10 0.23 -0.26
CA PRO A 65 -0.37 0.73 -1.43
C PRO A 65 -1.26 1.51 -2.40
N ILE A 66 -2.50 1.08 -2.56
CA ILE A 66 -3.44 1.68 -3.51
C ILE A 66 -4.04 2.96 -2.98
N GLY A 67 -4.31 3.05 -1.67
CA GLY A 67 -4.70 4.33 -1.06
C GLY A 67 -3.60 5.38 -1.20
N VAL A 68 -2.36 5.00 -0.90
CA VAL A 68 -1.20 5.90 -1.05
C VAL A 68 -1.02 6.32 -2.51
N ALA A 69 -1.10 5.37 -3.46
CA ALA A 69 -0.99 5.66 -4.89
C ALA A 69 -2.08 6.62 -5.38
N ARG A 70 -3.34 6.41 -4.99
CA ARG A 70 -4.45 7.29 -5.36
C ARG A 70 -4.24 8.71 -4.86
N VAL A 71 -3.78 8.89 -3.62
CA VAL A 71 -3.44 10.22 -3.08
C VAL A 71 -2.31 10.85 -3.88
N ALA A 72 -1.23 10.12 -4.13
CA ALA A 72 -0.09 10.56 -4.93
C ALA A 72 -0.48 11.02 -6.35
N LYS A 73 -1.38 10.28 -7.01
CA LYS A 73 -1.82 10.61 -8.36
C LYS A 73 -2.69 11.85 -8.47
N ARG A 74 -3.39 12.27 -7.41
CA ARG A 74 -4.08 13.59 -7.39
C ARG A 74 -3.09 14.75 -7.58
N TYR A 75 -1.85 14.57 -7.16
CA TYR A 75 -0.77 15.56 -7.27
C TYR A 75 0.27 15.20 -8.33
N HIS A 76 -0.05 14.25 -9.23
CA HIS A 76 0.82 13.81 -10.31
C HIS A 76 2.20 13.32 -9.83
N LYS A 77 2.27 12.74 -8.62
CA LYS A 77 3.53 12.23 -8.07
C LYS A 77 3.83 10.82 -8.59
N PRO A 78 5.10 10.50 -8.89
CA PRO A 78 5.49 9.13 -9.22
C PRO A 78 5.44 8.25 -7.96
N VAL A 79 5.06 6.99 -8.14
CA VAL A 79 4.80 6.02 -7.08
C VAL A 79 5.53 4.71 -7.37
N ILE A 80 6.40 4.30 -6.44
CA ILE A 80 7.09 3.01 -6.48
C ILE A 80 6.63 2.17 -5.29
N ALA A 81 6.25 0.92 -5.55
CA ALA A 81 5.91 -0.05 -4.52
C ALA A 81 7.03 -1.07 -4.32
N LEU A 82 7.41 -1.28 -3.06
CA LEU A 82 8.30 -2.35 -2.63
C LEU A 82 7.48 -3.39 -1.86
N ALA A 83 7.41 -4.61 -2.36
CA ALA A 83 6.59 -5.67 -1.79
C ALA A 83 7.41 -6.88 -1.35
N GLY A 84 6.97 -7.54 -0.27
CA GLY A 84 7.56 -8.81 0.17
C GLY A 84 7.51 -9.91 -0.91
N GLY A 85 6.50 -9.85 -1.78
CA GLY A 85 6.43 -10.64 -3.01
C GLY A 85 5.35 -10.11 -3.96
N LEU A 86 5.55 -10.34 -5.25
CA LEU A 86 4.59 -10.01 -6.31
C LEU A 86 3.92 -11.29 -6.81
N GLN A 87 2.59 -11.29 -6.90
CA GLN A 87 1.83 -12.39 -7.52
C GLN A 87 1.68 -12.19 -9.03
N HIS A 88 1.31 -13.25 -9.75
CA HIS A 88 1.16 -13.20 -11.21
C HIS A 88 0.12 -12.15 -11.68
N ASP A 89 -0.88 -11.90 -10.85
CA ASP A 89 -1.98 -10.97 -11.10
C ASP A 89 -1.69 -9.53 -10.62
N HIS A 90 -0.48 -9.23 -10.12
CA HIS A 90 -0.15 -7.91 -9.55
C HIS A 90 -0.27 -6.75 -10.55
N HIS A 91 -0.23 -7.01 -11.86
CA HIS A 91 -0.24 -5.99 -12.90
C HIS A 91 -1.46 -5.05 -12.84
N VAL A 92 -2.55 -5.47 -12.21
CA VAL A 92 -3.75 -4.64 -11.99
C VAL A 92 -3.47 -3.40 -11.15
N VAL A 93 -2.41 -3.39 -10.34
CA VAL A 93 -2.04 -2.23 -9.52
C VAL A 93 -1.54 -1.04 -10.31
N TYR A 94 -1.01 -1.26 -11.51
CA TYR A 94 -0.52 -0.18 -12.37
C TYR A 94 -1.67 0.73 -12.82
N GLN A 95 -2.84 0.13 -13.08
CA GLN A 95 -4.07 0.86 -13.40
C GLN A 95 -4.60 1.67 -12.21
N GLN A 96 -4.11 1.40 -11.00
CA GLN A 96 -4.51 2.10 -9.78
C GLN A 96 -3.49 3.16 -9.33
N GLY A 97 -2.49 3.47 -10.16
CA GLY A 97 -1.55 4.57 -9.93
C GLY A 97 -0.21 4.16 -9.34
N ILE A 98 0.12 2.86 -9.27
CA ILE A 98 1.52 2.45 -9.04
C ILE A 98 2.27 2.58 -10.38
N ASP A 99 3.44 3.23 -10.41
CA ASP A 99 4.24 3.36 -11.64
C ASP A 99 5.28 2.25 -11.79
N ALA A 100 5.80 1.74 -10.66
CA ALA A 100 6.69 0.58 -10.63
C ALA A 100 6.44 -0.25 -9.38
N ALA A 101 6.52 -1.57 -9.50
CA ALA A 101 6.42 -2.50 -8.38
C ALA A 101 7.62 -3.46 -8.40
N LEU A 102 8.26 -3.64 -7.25
CA LEU A 102 9.40 -4.55 -7.09
C LEU A 102 9.16 -5.50 -5.93
N SER A 103 9.54 -6.76 -6.13
CA SER A 103 9.73 -7.69 -5.02
C SER A 103 11.04 -7.35 -4.31
N ILE A 104 11.04 -7.37 -2.97
CA ILE A 104 12.26 -7.16 -2.19
C ILE A 104 13.14 -8.41 -2.11
N LEU A 105 12.61 -9.59 -2.47
CA LEU A 105 13.36 -10.85 -2.42
C LEU A 105 14.57 -10.80 -3.37
N SER A 106 15.75 -11.08 -2.82
CA SER A 106 17.01 -11.04 -3.55
C SER A 106 17.37 -12.37 -4.22
N HIS A 107 16.81 -13.48 -3.74
CA HIS A 107 17.04 -14.84 -4.24
C HIS A 107 15.91 -15.78 -3.77
N ILE A 108 15.97 -17.05 -4.19
CA ILE A 108 14.99 -18.07 -3.80
C ILE A 108 15.26 -18.44 -2.33
N VAL A 109 14.24 -18.27 -1.48
CA VAL A 109 14.29 -18.52 -0.04
C VAL A 109 12.98 -19.16 0.43
N THR A 110 13.01 -19.82 1.58
CA THR A 110 11.80 -20.24 2.28
C THR A 110 11.07 -19.03 2.89
N LEU A 111 9.79 -19.19 3.25
CA LEU A 111 9.03 -18.11 3.89
C LEU A 111 9.64 -17.65 5.23
N PRO A 112 10.08 -18.53 6.15
CA PRO A 112 10.74 -18.10 7.38
C PRO A 112 12.00 -17.27 7.13
N GLU A 113 12.83 -17.69 6.16
CA GLU A 113 14.04 -16.94 5.76
C GLU A 113 13.67 -15.58 5.16
N ALA A 114 12.68 -15.53 4.27
CA ALA A 114 12.19 -14.29 3.68
C ALA A 114 11.72 -13.27 4.74
N LEU A 115 11.03 -13.74 5.79
CA LEU A 115 10.58 -12.91 6.89
C LEU A 115 11.74 -12.49 7.80
N HIS A 116 12.69 -13.39 8.06
CA HIS A 116 13.88 -13.10 8.87
C HIS A 116 14.78 -12.03 8.22
N GLU A 117 14.93 -12.09 6.89
CA GLU A 117 15.77 -11.17 6.13
C GLU A 117 15.02 -9.94 5.58
N ALA A 118 13.73 -9.79 5.89
CA ALA A 118 12.87 -8.79 5.26
C ALA A 118 13.42 -7.36 5.36
N GLU A 119 13.96 -6.98 6.52
CA GLU A 119 14.55 -5.64 6.74
C GLU A 119 15.77 -5.39 5.84
N TYR A 120 16.68 -6.36 5.77
CA TYR A 120 17.87 -6.28 4.92
C TYR A 120 17.49 -6.19 3.44
N ASN A 121 16.61 -7.08 3.00
CA ASN A 121 16.13 -7.15 1.62
C ASN A 121 15.36 -5.89 1.20
N LEU A 122 14.54 -5.33 2.09
CA LEU A 122 13.86 -4.05 1.87
C LEU A 122 14.86 -2.90 1.73
N SER A 123 15.84 -2.82 2.63
CA SER A 123 16.87 -1.78 2.62
C SER A 123 17.72 -1.82 1.35
N LEU A 124 18.12 -3.02 0.92
CA LEU A 124 18.87 -3.23 -0.32
C LEU A 124 18.06 -2.80 -1.55
N SER A 125 16.80 -3.23 -1.62
CA SER A 125 15.89 -2.87 -2.71
C SER A 125 15.63 -1.36 -2.76
N ALA A 126 15.39 -0.72 -1.62
CA ALA A 126 15.21 0.71 -1.51
C ALA A 126 16.45 1.49 -1.95
N ARG A 127 17.66 1.05 -1.53
CA ARG A 127 18.93 1.63 -1.98
C ARG A 127 19.06 1.57 -3.49
N ASN A 128 18.70 0.44 -4.11
CA ASN A 128 18.80 0.27 -5.56
C ASN A 128 17.80 1.15 -6.31
N VAL A 129 16.55 1.24 -5.83
CA VAL A 129 15.55 2.19 -6.35
C VAL A 129 16.06 3.63 -6.28
N ALA A 130 16.62 4.04 -5.13
CA ALA A 130 17.16 5.38 -4.97
C ALA A 130 18.35 5.66 -5.92
N ALA A 131 19.23 4.66 -6.13
CA ALA A 131 20.32 4.77 -7.09
C ALA A 131 19.83 4.96 -8.52
N ILE A 132 18.85 4.16 -8.95
CA ILE A 132 18.21 4.26 -10.27
C ILE A 132 17.52 5.62 -10.43
N TRP A 133 16.75 6.05 -9.43
CA TRP A 133 16.09 7.35 -9.42
C TRP A 133 17.09 8.51 -9.57
N ARG A 134 18.21 8.45 -8.85
CA ARG A 134 19.27 9.46 -8.96
C ARG A 134 19.89 9.51 -10.36
N LEU A 135 20.16 8.34 -10.96
CA LEU A 135 20.69 8.27 -12.32
C LEU A 135 19.72 8.88 -13.34
N ALA A 136 18.43 8.56 -13.23
CA ALA A 136 17.40 9.08 -14.13
C ALA A 136 17.22 10.62 -14.03
N ARG A 137 17.53 11.23 -12.88
CA ARG A 137 17.45 12.69 -12.68
C ARG A 137 18.71 13.45 -13.10
N GLN A 138 19.80 12.75 -13.39
CA GLN A 138 21.06 13.35 -13.86
C GLN A 138 21.18 13.33 -15.38
N ALA A 139 20.27 12.63 -16.07
CA ALA A 139 20.13 12.61 -17.52
C ALA A 139 19.20 13.75 -17.98
#